data_AF-A0A8C6TY10-F1
#
_entry.id   AF-A0A8C6TY10-F1
#
_cell.length_a   1.000
_cell.length_b   1.000
_cell.length_c   1.000
_cell.angle_alpha   90.00
_cell.angle_beta   90.00
_cell.angle_gamma   90.00
#
_symmetry.space_group_name_H-M   'P 1'
#
loop_
_entity.id
_entity.type
_entity.pdbx_description
1 polymer ?
#
loop_
_entity_poly.entity_id
_entity_poly.type
_entity_poly.pdbx_seq_one_letter_code
_entity_poly.pdbx_strand_id
1 'polypeptide(L)'
;MATAPHSVHTRKQVNKHRNSLNAIFGSYKCTLYNKNNSNLLITTESSREADDNWGETTTAVTGTSELSVSQEEVVGLGKEIQDRTENVRRYLPVALGLVVGLVVAATPLVFVLLPSLLWPDRLQACGSACEGLFLSISFKLLILLMALWALFLRPGRASLPRVDVYRGFLTTLTLLLTMSYWLFYGVRILDDEDYHGIVQFAVSLVDSQLFVHYLAVVLLELRDLQPCYSVCVMRSTDGETRHYNIGQLSIQRAALCILEYYYRDFPVHNPALLTASKQRSAKHLAGLKVYNVDGQSFSTRPMGPAASKRKDSAHNELYYEEADYERRVRKRRARLVVAVEEAFTHVRRMKKEDEQATPSDIMDVREAALAVFPSMARALQKYLRTTRRQHCHSMESIQKHLAFCLVNNMSPKAFLEAYLVPGPTLQYGPERWMADQWTLVSEASVTTGLKQGTEFLLKCLDFSLAVTVKGIPYIRLTEEYVEPKSHKFLLLLQSETSV
;
A
#
# COMPACT_ATOMS: atom_id res chain seq x y z
N MET A 1 38.74 12.34 -42.53
CA MET A 1 38.93 11.13 -43.37
C MET A 1 39.87 10.20 -42.60
N ALA A 2 39.60 8.94 -42.27
CA ALA A 2 38.49 8.03 -42.56
C ALA A 2 38.46 6.88 -41.49
N THR A 3 37.25 6.50 -41.06
CA THR A 3 36.64 5.16 -40.75
C THR A 3 37.55 3.90 -40.69
N ALA A 4 37.42 2.83 -39.87
CA ALA A 4 36.38 2.12 -39.06
C ALA A 4 37.09 1.04 -38.15
N PRO A 5 36.50 -0.01 -37.48
CA PRO A 5 35.11 -0.49 -37.44
C PRO A 5 34.53 -0.96 -36.05
N HIS A 6 33.25 -1.33 -36.12
CA HIS A 6 32.32 -1.89 -35.13
C HIS A 6 32.75 -3.20 -34.43
N SER A 7 32.28 -3.39 -33.18
CA SER A 7 32.12 -4.72 -32.56
C SER A 7 30.64 -4.99 -32.19
N VAL A 8 30.05 -5.90 -32.96
CA VAL A 8 28.71 -6.47 -32.77
C VAL A 8 28.93 -7.88 -32.21
N HIS A 9 29.03 -8.05 -30.88
CA HIS A 9 29.06 -9.43 -30.34
C HIS A 9 28.50 -9.65 -28.92
N THR A 10 28.13 -8.62 -28.16
CA THR A 10 27.72 -8.78 -26.76
C THR A 10 26.22 -9.01 -26.52
N ARG A 11 25.36 -8.96 -27.55
CA ARG A 11 23.89 -9.14 -27.39
C ARG A 11 23.37 -10.58 -27.52
N LYS A 12 24.16 -11.54 -28.02
CA LYS A 12 23.67 -12.91 -28.28
C LYS A 12 23.70 -13.86 -27.08
N GLN A 13 24.56 -13.64 -26.07
CA GLN A 13 24.63 -14.53 -24.90
C GLN A 13 23.58 -14.24 -23.82
N VAL A 14 23.15 -12.98 -23.66
CA VAL A 14 22.12 -12.61 -22.67
C VAL A 14 20.73 -13.16 -23.04
N ASN A 15 20.45 -13.34 -24.33
CA ASN A 15 19.17 -13.92 -24.79
C ASN A 15 19.08 -15.45 -24.65
N LYS A 16 20.21 -16.17 -24.59
CA LYS A 16 20.19 -17.64 -24.47
C LYS A 16 19.85 -18.10 -23.05
N HIS A 17 20.26 -17.33 -22.03
CA HIS A 17 19.93 -17.65 -20.63
C HIS A 17 18.48 -17.33 -20.26
N ARG A 18 17.87 -16.32 -20.91
CA ARG A 18 16.49 -15.92 -20.69
C ARG A 18 15.47 -16.92 -21.27
N ASN A 19 15.84 -17.66 -22.32
CA ASN A 19 15.00 -18.70 -22.90
C ASN A 19 15.05 -20.05 -22.15
N SER A 20 16.08 -20.28 -21.32
CA SER A 20 16.19 -21.54 -20.55
C SER A 20 15.35 -21.56 -19.27
N LEU A 21 15.00 -20.41 -18.70
CA LEU A 21 14.16 -20.33 -17.49
C LEU A 21 12.66 -20.46 -17.79
N ASN A 22 12.25 -20.28 -19.05
CA ASN A 22 10.86 -20.48 -19.49
C ASN A 22 10.52 -21.96 -19.77
N ALA A 23 11.47 -22.89 -19.63
CA ALA A 23 11.29 -24.31 -19.95
C ALA A 23 10.96 -25.20 -18.74
N ILE A 24 10.82 -24.65 -17.52
CA ILE A 24 10.62 -25.44 -16.29
C ILE A 24 9.18 -25.33 -15.72
N PHE A 25 8.33 -24.43 -16.24
CA PHE A 25 6.92 -24.41 -15.87
C PHE A 25 6.10 -25.30 -16.81
N GLY A 26 5.93 -26.57 -16.39
CA GLY A 26 4.99 -27.50 -16.99
C GLY A 26 3.58 -26.89 -17.07
N SER A 27 3.00 -26.98 -18.27
CA SER A 27 1.65 -26.52 -18.58
C SER A 27 0.62 -27.39 -17.86
N TYR A 28 0.19 -26.98 -16.66
CA TYR A 28 -1.01 -27.52 -16.04
C TYR A 28 -2.21 -26.73 -16.56
N LYS A 29 -2.97 -27.32 -17.47
CA LYS A 29 -4.34 -26.87 -17.80
C LYS A 29 -5.22 -27.09 -16.56
N CYS A 30 -5.39 -26.06 -15.75
CA CYS A 30 -6.48 -26.01 -14.77
C CYS A 30 -7.74 -25.44 -15.43
N THR A 31 -8.69 -26.32 -15.76
CA THR A 31 -10.08 -25.93 -16.03
C THR A 31 -10.77 -25.67 -14.70
N LEU A 32 -10.88 -24.39 -14.30
CA LEU A 32 -11.74 -23.96 -13.20
C LEU A 32 -13.20 -23.93 -13.69
N TYR A 33 -14.00 -24.89 -13.20
CA TYR A 33 -15.45 -24.85 -13.31
C TYR A 33 -15.99 -24.06 -12.12
N ASN A 34 -16.39 -22.81 -12.34
CA ASN A 34 -17.12 -22.05 -11.32
C ASN A 34 -18.63 -22.28 -11.52
N LYS A 35 -19.20 -23.15 -10.68
CA LYS A 35 -20.64 -23.37 -10.60
C LYS A 35 -21.18 -22.52 -9.45
N ASN A 36 -21.53 -21.27 -9.76
CA ASN A 36 -22.43 -20.46 -8.94
C ASN A 36 -23.18 -19.49 -9.86
N ASN A 37 -24.29 -19.98 -10.43
CA ASN A 37 -25.34 -19.15 -10.96
C ASN A 37 -26.00 -18.41 -9.79
N SER A 38 -25.74 -17.11 -9.70
CA SER A 38 -26.70 -16.18 -9.12
C SER A 38 -26.96 -15.13 -10.20
N ASN A 39 -28.24 -15.00 -10.56
CA ASN A 39 -28.72 -14.08 -11.58
C ASN A 39 -28.37 -12.65 -11.18
N LEU A 40 -27.31 -12.11 -11.76
CA LEU A 40 -27.01 -10.69 -11.66
C LEU A 40 -27.89 -9.98 -12.69
N LEU A 41 -28.99 -9.43 -12.18
CA LEU A 41 -29.86 -8.52 -12.90
C LEU A 41 -28.98 -7.41 -13.50
N ILE A 42 -28.91 -7.34 -14.82
CA ILE A 42 -28.22 -6.27 -15.53
C ILE A 42 -29.08 -5.02 -15.33
N THR A 43 -28.82 -4.28 -14.26
CA THR A 43 -29.19 -2.87 -14.21
C THR A 43 -28.27 -2.17 -15.20
N THR A 44 -28.82 -1.86 -16.37
CA THR A 44 -28.29 -0.83 -17.24
C THR A 44 -28.42 0.50 -16.51
N GLU A 45 -27.46 0.79 -15.62
CA GLU A 45 -27.16 2.17 -15.30
C GLU A 45 -26.66 2.79 -16.60
N SER A 46 -27.54 3.53 -17.25
CA SER A 46 -27.14 4.53 -18.22
C SER A 46 -26.08 5.38 -17.51
N SER A 47 -24.83 5.20 -17.90
CA SER A 47 -23.77 6.15 -17.61
C SER A 47 -24.33 7.52 -17.93
N ARG A 48 -24.64 8.30 -16.89
CA ARG A 48 -24.82 9.73 -17.01
C ARG A 48 -23.48 10.24 -17.48
N GLU A 49 -23.35 10.38 -18.80
CA GLU A 49 -22.30 11.15 -19.43
C GLU A 49 -22.53 12.60 -18.98
N ALA A 50 -21.99 12.92 -17.81
CA ALA A 50 -21.70 14.31 -17.46
C ALA A 50 -20.64 14.76 -18.46
N ASP A 51 -21.11 15.48 -19.47
CA ASP A 51 -20.32 16.01 -20.57
C ASP A 51 -19.46 17.17 -20.02
N ASP A 52 -18.31 16.84 -19.44
CA ASP A 52 -17.26 17.80 -19.08
C ASP A 52 -16.54 18.26 -20.35
N ASN A 53 -17.29 18.96 -21.20
CA ASN A 53 -16.77 19.67 -22.34
C ASN A 53 -16.12 20.97 -21.81
N TRP A 54 -14.79 21.05 -21.81
CA TRP A 54 -14.05 22.21 -21.30
C TRP A 54 -14.17 23.43 -22.24
N GLY A 55 -15.39 23.94 -22.39
CA GLY A 55 -15.69 25.24 -22.99
C GLY A 55 -16.07 25.27 -24.48
N GLU A 56 -16.41 24.17 -25.14
CA GLU A 56 -16.87 24.22 -26.55
C GLU A 56 -18.42 24.15 -26.67
N THR A 57 -19.09 25.30 -26.56
CA THR A 57 -20.43 25.66 -27.10
C THR A 57 -21.74 25.35 -26.35
N THR A 58 -22.47 26.45 -26.11
CA THR A 58 -23.93 26.70 -26.04
C THR A 58 -24.82 25.77 -26.89
N THR A 59 -25.80 25.08 -26.28
CA THR A 59 -27.27 25.11 -26.58
C THR A 59 -28.03 23.92 -25.96
N ALA A 60 -29.31 24.17 -25.64
CA ALA A 60 -30.40 23.24 -25.32
C ALA A 60 -30.47 22.67 -23.89
N VAL A 61 -31.03 23.49 -23.00
CA VAL A 61 -31.78 23.03 -21.83
C VAL A 61 -33.09 22.42 -22.32
N THR A 62 -33.27 21.12 -22.08
CA THR A 62 -34.60 20.51 -21.93
C THR A 62 -34.61 19.77 -20.61
N GLY A 63 -35.41 20.29 -19.68
CA GLY A 63 -35.72 19.60 -18.43
C GLY A 63 -36.56 18.35 -18.68
N THR A 64 -36.42 17.36 -17.79
CA THR A 64 -37.46 16.87 -16.88
C THR A 64 -36.95 15.60 -16.20
N SER A 65 -36.88 15.59 -14.87
CA SER A 65 -37.49 14.56 -14.02
C SER A 65 -37.09 14.82 -12.57
N GLU A 66 -37.99 15.51 -11.88
CA GLU A 66 -38.15 15.37 -10.43
C GLU A 66 -38.71 13.96 -10.17
N LEU A 67 -37.97 13.17 -9.39
CA LEU A 67 -38.34 12.06 -8.51
C LEU A 67 -37.18 11.06 -8.46
N SER A 68 -36.21 11.32 -7.58
CA SER A 68 -35.39 10.26 -7.00
C SER A 68 -35.30 10.53 -5.51
N VAL A 69 -36.31 10.05 -4.79
CA VAL A 69 -36.29 10.01 -3.33
C VAL A 69 -35.15 9.09 -2.90
N SER A 70 -34.30 9.68 -2.06
CA SER A 70 -33.04 9.28 -1.45
C SER A 70 -32.95 7.82 -0.99
N GLN A 71 -32.26 6.99 -1.78
CA GLN A 71 -31.61 5.78 -1.27
C GLN A 71 -30.33 6.12 -0.46
N GLU A 72 -29.86 7.36 -0.54
CA GLU A 72 -28.69 7.90 0.18
C GLU A 72 -28.98 8.17 1.67
N GLU A 73 -30.22 8.53 2.07
CA GLU A 73 -30.56 8.81 3.47
C GLU A 73 -30.63 7.55 4.34
N VAL A 74 -31.05 6.41 3.78
CA VAL A 74 -31.13 5.14 4.52
C VAL A 74 -29.74 4.52 4.71
N VAL A 75 -28.81 4.77 3.78
CA VAL A 75 -27.40 4.38 3.89
C VAL A 75 -26.65 5.31 4.86
N GLY A 76 -26.99 6.61 4.89
CA GLY A 76 -26.43 7.58 5.82
C GLY A 76 -26.71 7.26 7.29
N LEU A 77 -27.95 6.89 7.64
CA LEU A 77 -28.33 6.51 9.01
C LEU A 77 -27.66 5.22 9.49
N GLY A 78 -27.45 4.24 8.61
CA GLY A 78 -26.67 3.04 8.92
C GLY A 78 -25.18 3.35 9.10
N LYS A 79 -24.64 4.28 8.31
CA LYS A 79 -23.24 4.72 8.35
C LYS A 79 -22.90 5.45 9.65
N GLU A 80 -23.79 6.32 10.15
CA GLU A 80 -23.58 7.02 11.43
C GLU A 80 -23.55 6.11 12.66
N ILE A 81 -24.40 5.08 12.71
CA ILE A 81 -24.44 4.11 13.82
C ILE A 81 -23.21 3.18 13.79
N GLN A 82 -22.81 2.77 12.58
CA GLN A 82 -21.59 2.00 12.34
C GLN A 82 -20.34 2.80 12.73
N ASP A 83 -20.22 4.07 12.32
CA ASP A 83 -19.10 4.96 12.66
C ASP A 83 -18.97 5.18 14.17
N ARG A 84 -20.10 5.31 14.89
CA ARG A 84 -20.08 5.51 16.35
C ARG A 84 -19.62 4.26 17.10
N THR A 85 -20.03 3.07 16.66
CA THR A 85 -19.60 1.79 17.27
C THR A 85 -18.16 1.43 16.92
N GLU A 86 -17.70 1.75 15.71
CA GLU A 86 -16.30 1.58 15.30
C GLU A 86 -15.35 2.49 16.08
N ASN A 87 -15.76 3.74 16.34
CA ASN A 87 -15.01 4.68 17.16
C ASN A 87 -14.85 4.19 18.61
N VAL A 88 -15.91 3.68 19.26
CA VAL A 88 -15.82 3.15 20.63
C VAL A 88 -14.87 1.93 20.69
N ARG A 89 -14.96 1.02 19.72
CA ARG A 89 -14.08 -0.15 19.64
C ARG A 89 -12.61 0.23 19.43
N ARG A 90 -12.35 1.36 18.76
CA ARG A 90 -11.00 1.91 18.55
C ARG A 90 -10.34 2.39 19.85
N TYR A 91 -11.10 3.02 20.74
CA TYR A 91 -10.58 3.58 21.99
C TYR A 91 -10.50 2.57 23.13
N LEU A 92 -11.31 1.50 23.11
CA LEU A 92 -11.33 0.47 24.16
C LEU A 92 -9.94 -0.11 24.54
N PRO A 93 -9.08 -0.57 23.61
CA PRO A 93 -7.76 -1.09 23.97
C PRO A 93 -6.81 -0.01 24.51
N VAL A 94 -6.95 1.25 24.06
CA VAL A 94 -6.16 2.37 24.57
C VAL A 94 -6.60 2.72 25.99
N ALA A 95 -7.90 2.73 26.26
CA ALA A 95 -8.45 2.94 27.59
C ALA A 95 -8.01 1.83 28.56
N LEU A 96 -8.10 0.56 28.16
CA LEU A 96 -7.61 -0.57 28.95
C LEU A 96 -6.10 -0.48 29.20
N GLY A 97 -5.30 -0.15 28.17
CA GLY A 97 -3.86 0.04 28.30
C GLY A 97 -3.50 1.18 29.25
N LEU A 98 -4.25 2.28 29.23
CA LEU A 98 -4.09 3.41 30.15
C LEU A 98 -4.40 3.02 31.59
N VAL A 99 -5.51 2.30 31.83
CA VAL A 99 -5.88 1.83 33.17
C VAL A 99 -4.82 0.88 33.73
N VAL A 100 -4.40 -0.11 32.94
CA VAL A 100 -3.35 -1.06 33.36
C VAL A 100 -2.03 -0.33 33.58
N GLY A 101 -1.64 0.57 32.69
CA GLY A 101 -0.42 1.36 32.84
C GLY A 101 -0.40 2.23 34.10
N LEU A 102 -1.54 2.84 34.44
CA LEU A 102 -1.69 3.63 35.67
C LEU A 102 -1.56 2.74 36.90
N VAL A 103 -2.21 1.57 36.92
CA VAL A 103 -2.12 0.61 38.04
C VAL A 103 -0.66 0.16 38.24
N VAL A 104 0.03 -0.20 37.15
CA VAL A 104 1.42 -0.68 37.20
C VAL A 104 2.36 0.43 37.71
N ALA A 105 2.20 1.67 37.24
CA ALA A 105 3.03 2.80 37.66
C ALA A 105 2.73 3.28 39.09
N ALA A 106 1.47 3.23 39.53
CA ALA A 106 1.07 3.65 40.86
C ALA A 106 1.43 2.63 41.95
N THR A 107 1.37 1.32 41.66
CA THR A 107 1.62 0.24 42.63
C THR A 107 2.94 0.42 43.44
N PRO A 108 4.12 0.62 42.83
CA PRO A 108 5.36 0.78 43.59
C PRO A 108 5.38 2.06 44.44
N LEU A 109 4.71 3.14 44.02
CA LEU A 109 4.55 4.34 44.84
C LEU A 109 3.67 4.07 46.06
N VAL A 110 2.58 3.33 45.86
CA VAL A 110 1.68 2.91 46.94
C VAL A 110 2.43 2.05 47.95
N PHE A 111 3.26 1.09 47.53
CA PHE A 111 4.01 0.24 48.46
C PHE A 111 5.00 1.01 49.35
N VAL A 112 5.54 2.13 48.85
CA VAL A 112 6.46 3.00 49.60
C VAL A 112 5.71 3.96 50.53
N LEU A 113 4.58 4.52 50.07
CA LEU A 113 3.83 5.56 50.79
C LEU A 113 2.83 5.00 51.81
N LEU A 114 2.24 3.84 51.53
CA LEU A 114 1.17 3.27 52.35
C LEU A 114 1.59 3.01 53.81
N PRO A 115 2.76 2.44 54.12
CA PRO A 115 3.21 2.24 55.50
C PRO A 115 3.46 3.56 56.23
N SER A 116 3.99 4.57 55.51
CA SER A 116 4.23 5.90 56.08
C SER A 116 2.95 6.66 56.44
N LEU A 117 1.83 6.33 55.79
CA LEU A 117 0.52 6.94 56.06
C LEU A 117 -0.25 6.19 57.16
N LEU A 118 -0.14 4.86 57.23
CA LEU A 118 -0.87 4.03 58.18
C LEU A 118 -0.21 3.95 59.56
N TRP A 119 1.12 3.85 59.63
CA TRP A 119 1.86 3.68 60.90
C TRP A 119 3.14 4.51 60.97
N PRO A 120 3.03 5.85 61.00
CA PRO A 120 4.20 6.72 61.11
C PRO A 120 5.04 6.48 62.36
N ASP A 121 4.40 6.08 63.47
CA ASP A 121 5.06 5.91 64.78
C ASP A 121 5.80 4.56 64.94
N ARG A 122 5.62 3.61 64.02
CA ARG A 122 6.16 2.24 64.08
C ARG A 122 7.32 1.99 63.12
N LEU A 123 7.60 2.94 62.23
CA LEU A 123 8.63 2.79 61.19
C LEU A 123 10.01 3.17 61.72
N GLN A 124 10.99 2.29 61.53
CA GLN A 124 12.38 2.63 61.79
C GLN A 124 12.90 3.67 60.78
N ALA A 125 13.69 4.64 61.27
CA ALA A 125 14.29 5.66 60.42
C ALA A 125 15.30 5.02 59.45
N CYS A 126 15.00 5.07 58.15
CA CYS A 126 15.94 4.59 57.15
C CYS A 126 16.97 5.68 56.83
N GLY A 127 18.26 5.35 56.99
CA GLY A 127 19.37 6.24 56.67
C GLY A 127 19.68 6.35 55.17
N SER A 128 20.92 6.71 54.84
CA SER A 128 21.42 6.96 53.48
C SER A 128 21.25 5.80 52.48
N ALA A 129 21.07 4.56 52.98
CA ALA A 129 20.80 3.40 52.12
C ALA A 129 19.44 3.50 51.39
N CYS A 130 18.40 4.05 52.04
CA CYS A 130 17.11 4.24 51.37
C CYS A 130 17.12 5.41 50.39
N GLU A 131 17.91 6.45 50.64
CA GLU A 131 18.04 7.58 49.70
C GLU A 131 18.51 7.11 48.31
N GLY A 132 19.47 6.17 48.28
CA GLY A 132 19.89 5.52 47.04
C GLY A 132 18.80 4.68 46.37
N LEU A 133 17.98 3.96 47.16
CA LEU A 133 16.86 3.17 46.63
C LEU A 133 15.73 4.06 46.09
N PHE A 134 15.42 5.19 46.73
CA PHE A 134 14.44 6.16 46.21
C PHE A 134 14.86 6.79 44.89
N LEU A 135 16.15 7.13 44.79
CA LEU A 135 16.72 7.63 43.54
C LEU A 135 16.63 6.56 42.45
N SER A 136 16.93 5.30 42.77
CA SER A 136 16.77 4.15 41.86
C SER A 136 15.32 3.94 41.41
N ILE A 137 14.36 3.95 42.33
CA ILE A 137 12.92 3.85 42.02
C ILE A 137 12.49 4.98 41.09
N SER A 138 12.92 6.21 41.37
CA SER A 138 12.55 7.38 40.58
C SER A 138 13.02 7.26 39.12
N PHE A 139 14.29 6.91 38.88
CA PHE A 139 14.80 6.69 37.53
C PHE A 139 14.13 5.51 36.82
N LYS A 140 13.93 4.40 37.53
CA LYS A 140 13.27 3.21 36.96
C LYS A 140 11.80 3.46 36.62
N LEU A 141 11.08 4.23 37.43
CA LEU A 141 9.71 4.66 37.16
C LEU A 141 9.61 5.58 35.96
N LEU A 142 10.57 6.50 35.77
CA LEU A 142 10.62 7.34 34.57
C LEU A 142 10.78 6.48 33.30
N ILE A 143 11.67 5.48 33.33
CA ILE A 143 11.86 4.54 32.21
C ILE A 143 10.58 3.73 31.98
N LEU A 144 9.94 3.24 33.04
CA LEU A 144 8.69 2.49 32.97
C LEU A 144 7.57 3.34 32.36
N LEU A 145 7.45 4.62 32.73
CA LEU A 145 6.45 5.54 32.21
C LEU A 145 6.67 5.82 30.72
N MET A 146 7.92 6.07 30.31
CA MET A 146 8.28 6.19 28.89
C MET A 146 7.92 4.94 28.10
N ALA A 147 8.15 3.76 28.68
CA ALA A 147 7.86 2.49 28.03
C ALA A 147 6.35 2.19 27.97
N LEU A 148 5.57 2.54 29.01
CA LEU A 148 4.10 2.48 28.98
C LEU A 148 3.53 3.42 27.89
N TRP A 149 4.12 4.60 27.74
CA TRP A 149 3.75 5.52 26.66
C TRP A 149 4.02 4.95 25.28
N ALA A 150 5.22 4.41 25.06
CA ALA A 150 5.65 3.87 23.79
C ALA A 150 4.82 2.63 23.35
N LEU A 151 4.45 1.75 24.29
CA LEU A 151 3.81 0.47 23.98
C LEU A 151 2.27 0.51 24.01
N PHE A 152 1.68 1.25 24.96
CA PHE A 152 0.22 1.21 25.20
C PHE A 152 -0.51 2.49 24.83
N LEU A 153 0.13 3.66 24.95
CA LEU A 153 -0.51 4.95 24.64
C LEU A 153 -0.29 5.39 23.19
N ARG A 154 0.64 4.76 22.45
CA ARG A 154 0.85 5.04 21.04
C ARG A 154 -0.38 4.62 20.24
N PRO A 155 -1.13 5.55 19.62
CA PRO A 155 -2.32 5.20 18.87
C PRO A 155 -1.96 4.28 17.71
N GLY A 156 -2.63 3.12 17.65
CA GLY A 156 -2.51 2.23 16.50
C GLY A 156 -3.03 2.92 15.25
N ARG A 157 -2.24 2.95 14.17
CA ARG A 157 -2.63 3.56 12.89
C ARG A 157 -3.81 2.84 12.24
N ALA A 158 -4.05 1.58 12.59
CA ALA A 158 -5.18 0.78 12.15
C ALA A 158 -5.81 0.01 13.33
N SER A 159 -7.13 -0.07 13.34
CA SER A 159 -7.89 -0.87 14.30
C SER A 159 -7.92 -2.33 13.84
N LEU A 160 -7.25 -3.20 14.60
CA LEU A 160 -7.36 -4.64 14.40
C LEU A 160 -8.64 -5.15 15.08
N PRO A 161 -9.43 -6.03 14.43
CA PRO A 161 -10.61 -6.61 15.05
C PRO A 161 -10.27 -7.53 16.24
N ARG A 162 -9.01 -7.93 16.40
CA ARG A 162 -8.53 -8.85 17.45
C ARG A 162 -7.29 -8.29 18.15
N VAL A 163 -7.17 -8.59 19.44
CA VAL A 163 -6.01 -8.24 20.27
C VAL A 163 -4.80 -9.06 19.80
N ASP A 164 -3.65 -8.41 19.64
CA ASP A 164 -2.39 -9.09 19.34
C ASP A 164 -2.05 -10.05 20.49
N VAL A 165 -1.84 -11.33 20.17
CA VAL A 165 -1.60 -12.41 21.14
C VAL A 165 -0.41 -12.07 22.04
N TYR A 166 0.64 -11.45 21.48
CA TYR A 166 1.81 -11.05 22.27
C TYR A 166 1.49 -9.91 23.23
N ARG A 167 0.74 -8.90 22.78
CA ARG A 167 0.28 -7.82 23.66
C ARG A 167 -0.62 -8.36 24.78
N GLY A 168 -1.56 -9.24 24.43
CA GLY A 168 -2.42 -9.92 25.39
C GLY A 168 -1.63 -10.70 26.43
N PHE A 169 -0.70 -11.55 26.00
CA PHE A 169 0.19 -12.32 26.87
C PHE A 169 1.03 -11.43 27.80
N LEU A 170 1.58 -10.33 27.29
CA LEU A 170 2.36 -9.39 28.09
C LEU A 170 1.48 -8.65 29.10
N THR A 171 0.26 -8.24 28.72
CA THR A 171 -0.70 -7.63 29.64
C THR A 171 -1.17 -8.59 30.73
N THR A 172 -1.38 -9.87 30.41
CA THR A 172 -1.75 -10.86 31.42
C THR A 172 -0.58 -11.19 32.34
N LEU A 173 0.64 -11.28 31.81
CA LEU A 173 1.86 -11.51 32.60
C LEU A 173 2.12 -10.35 33.57
N THR A 174 2.01 -9.10 33.10
CA THR A 174 2.14 -7.92 33.97
C THR A 174 1.07 -7.88 35.06
N LEU A 175 -0.19 -8.18 34.74
CA LEU A 175 -1.26 -8.25 35.73
C LEU A 175 -1.02 -9.34 36.78
N LEU A 176 -0.68 -10.56 36.35
CA LEU A 176 -0.38 -11.67 37.27
C LEU A 176 0.79 -11.33 38.20
N LEU A 177 1.84 -10.70 37.67
CA LEU A 177 2.98 -10.22 38.43
C LEU A 177 2.56 -9.15 39.45
N THR A 178 1.79 -8.15 39.05
CA THR A 178 1.31 -7.14 40.01
C THR A 178 0.44 -7.75 41.10
N MET A 179 -0.45 -8.68 40.76
CA MET A 179 -1.34 -9.34 41.74
C MET A 179 -0.56 -10.21 42.73
N SER A 180 0.47 -10.94 42.28
CA SER A 180 1.28 -11.76 43.19
C SER A 180 2.07 -10.90 44.18
N TYR A 181 2.62 -9.77 43.71
CA TYR A 181 3.32 -8.81 44.58
C TYR A 181 2.37 -8.12 45.56
N TRP A 182 1.15 -7.76 45.16
CA TRP A 182 0.14 -7.22 46.08
C TRP A 182 -0.23 -8.21 47.19
N LEU A 183 -0.44 -9.48 46.84
CA LEU A 183 -0.74 -10.52 47.83
C LEU A 183 0.41 -10.72 48.80
N PHE A 184 1.64 -10.79 48.31
CA PHE A 184 2.82 -10.96 49.16
C PHE A 184 3.05 -9.73 50.05
N TYR A 185 2.88 -8.53 49.49
CA TYR A 185 2.96 -7.27 50.23
C TYR A 185 1.96 -7.23 51.39
N GLY A 186 0.68 -7.47 51.11
CA GLY A 186 -0.37 -7.39 52.11
C GLY A 186 -0.25 -8.44 53.23
N VAL A 187 0.26 -9.65 52.94
CA VAL A 187 0.34 -10.74 53.93
C VAL A 187 1.64 -10.71 54.74
N ARG A 188 2.76 -10.27 54.15
CA ARG A 188 4.09 -10.44 54.76
C ARG A 188 4.83 -9.16 55.08
N ILE A 189 4.60 -8.09 54.33
CA ILE A 189 5.45 -6.89 54.37
C ILE A 189 4.71 -5.70 54.99
N LEU A 190 3.37 -5.69 54.94
CA LEU A 190 2.57 -4.59 55.46
C LEU A 190 2.77 -4.33 56.96
N ASP A 191 2.94 -5.40 57.74
CA ASP A 191 3.13 -5.34 59.20
C ASP A 191 4.62 -5.29 59.61
N ASP A 192 5.55 -5.19 58.66
CA ASP A 192 6.99 -5.20 58.93
C ASP A 192 7.47 -3.80 59.40
N GLU A 193 8.32 -3.75 60.42
CA GLU A 193 8.84 -2.50 61.00
C GLU A 193 10.07 -1.99 60.24
N ASP A 194 10.71 -2.86 59.45
CA ASP A 194 11.94 -2.59 58.70
C ASP A 194 11.65 -1.88 57.36
N TYR A 195 11.60 -0.54 57.38
CA TYR A 195 11.33 0.27 56.17
C TYR A 195 12.30 0.01 55.01
N HIS A 196 13.56 -0.33 55.30
CA HIS A 196 14.54 -0.68 54.28
C HIS A 196 14.10 -1.91 53.45
N GLY A 197 13.55 -2.94 54.10
CA GLY A 197 13.04 -4.14 53.44
C GLY A 197 11.83 -3.85 52.54
N ILE A 198 10.95 -2.96 52.99
CA ILE A 198 9.79 -2.49 52.23
C ILE A 198 10.24 -1.79 50.94
N VAL A 199 11.17 -0.84 51.04
CA VAL A 199 11.68 -0.10 49.88
C VAL A 199 12.43 -1.04 48.94
N GLN A 200 13.22 -1.99 49.46
CA GLN A 200 13.90 -3.00 48.64
C GLN A 200 12.91 -3.91 47.89
N PHE A 201 11.77 -4.25 48.50
CA PHE A 201 10.70 -4.99 47.84
C PHE A 201 9.99 -4.17 46.76
N ALA A 202 9.77 -2.87 46.99
CA ALA A 202 9.25 -1.98 45.95
C ALA A 202 10.22 -1.89 44.75
N VAL A 203 11.54 -1.87 44.98
CA VAL A 203 12.54 -1.89 43.92
C VAL A 203 12.47 -3.19 43.10
N SER A 204 12.33 -4.35 43.75
CA SER A 204 12.26 -5.64 43.05
C SER A 204 11.00 -5.75 42.18
N LEU A 205 9.87 -5.16 42.61
CA LEU A 205 8.68 -5.03 41.78
C LEU A 205 8.99 -4.23 40.51
N VAL A 206 9.58 -3.04 40.64
CA VAL A 206 9.89 -2.20 39.47
C VAL A 206 10.87 -2.92 38.52
N ASP A 207 11.86 -3.64 39.06
CA ASP A 207 12.78 -4.44 38.25
C ASP A 207 12.05 -5.54 37.47
N SER A 208 11.17 -6.29 38.14
CA SER A 208 10.38 -7.33 37.47
C SER A 208 9.45 -6.76 36.39
N GLN A 209 8.85 -5.59 36.61
CA GLN A 209 8.05 -4.89 35.61
C GLN A 209 8.89 -4.43 34.42
N LEU A 210 10.10 -3.90 34.66
CA LEU A 210 11.05 -3.52 33.61
C LEU A 210 11.49 -4.73 32.78
N PHE A 211 11.74 -5.89 33.40
CA PHE A 211 12.07 -7.12 32.66
C PHE A 211 10.95 -7.56 31.72
N VAL A 212 9.69 -7.51 32.17
CA VAL A 212 8.55 -7.80 31.28
C VAL A 212 8.46 -6.79 30.14
N HIS A 213 8.82 -5.53 30.38
CA HIS A 213 8.89 -4.50 29.34
C HIS A 213 10.02 -4.74 28.33
N TYR A 214 11.21 -5.13 28.78
CA TYR A 214 12.29 -5.50 27.86
C TYR A 214 11.89 -6.68 26.98
N LEU A 215 11.22 -7.69 27.57
CA LEU A 215 10.64 -8.78 26.81
C LEU A 215 9.59 -8.28 25.80
N ALA A 216 8.76 -7.31 26.19
CA ALA A 216 7.77 -6.70 25.29
C ALA A 216 8.43 -6.03 24.08
N VAL A 217 9.49 -5.24 24.29
CA VAL A 217 10.24 -4.58 23.21
C VAL A 217 10.86 -5.62 22.26
N VAL A 218 11.44 -6.69 22.80
CA VAL A 218 12.02 -7.76 21.99
C VAL A 218 10.95 -8.47 21.15
N LEU A 219 9.81 -8.82 21.75
CA LEU A 219 8.75 -9.57 21.07
C LEU A 219 7.96 -8.73 20.07
N LEU A 220 7.78 -7.43 20.32
CA LEU A 220 6.92 -6.56 19.50
C LEU A 220 7.66 -5.71 18.46
N GLU A 221 8.94 -5.36 18.69
CA GLU A 221 9.70 -4.45 17.81
C GLU A 221 10.88 -5.16 17.14
N LEU A 222 11.74 -5.86 17.90
CA LEU A 222 12.95 -6.48 17.31
C LEU A 222 12.61 -7.59 16.30
N ARG A 223 11.56 -8.37 16.58
CA ARG A 223 11.14 -9.47 15.72
C ARG A 223 10.60 -9.00 14.36
N ASP A 224 10.01 -7.81 14.33
CA ASP A 224 9.39 -7.25 13.13
C ASP A 224 10.45 -6.66 12.18
N LEU A 225 11.61 -6.23 12.70
CA LEU A 225 12.64 -5.53 11.95
C LEU A 225 13.46 -6.44 11.02
N GLN A 226 13.56 -7.74 11.30
CA GLN A 226 14.33 -8.66 10.45
C GLN A 226 13.48 -9.15 9.27
N PRO A 227 13.79 -8.78 8.01
CA PRO A 227 13.04 -9.27 6.86
C PRO A 227 13.31 -10.77 6.68
N CYS A 228 12.27 -11.59 6.85
CA CYS A 228 12.34 -13.05 6.68
C CYS A 228 11.59 -13.52 5.43
N TYR A 229 10.61 -12.74 4.97
CA TYR A 229 9.71 -13.11 3.90
C TYR A 229 9.70 -12.07 2.78
N SER A 230 9.62 -12.54 1.55
CA SER A 230 9.30 -11.74 0.37
C SER A 230 7.86 -12.03 -0.05
N VAL A 231 7.05 -11.00 -0.10
CA VAL A 231 5.61 -11.08 -0.33
C VAL A 231 5.31 -10.48 -1.69
N CYS A 232 4.66 -11.27 -2.56
CA CYS A 232 4.14 -10.80 -3.83
C CYS A 232 2.65 -10.47 -3.68
N VAL A 233 2.32 -9.22 -3.96
CA VAL A 233 0.96 -8.67 -3.89
C VAL A 233 0.49 -8.42 -5.32
N MET A 234 -0.59 -9.07 -5.72
CA MET A 234 -1.18 -8.99 -7.04
C MET A 234 -2.61 -8.44 -6.93
N ARG A 235 -2.93 -7.41 -7.71
CA ARG A 235 -4.33 -6.96 -7.82
C ARG A 235 -5.09 -7.84 -8.81
N SER A 236 -6.21 -8.42 -8.38
CA SER A 236 -6.94 -9.47 -9.12
C SER A 236 -7.54 -8.99 -10.43
N THR A 237 -7.78 -7.69 -10.58
CA THR A 237 -8.43 -7.12 -11.75
C THR A 237 -7.52 -6.91 -12.94
N ASP A 238 -6.35 -6.32 -12.72
CA ASP A 238 -5.45 -5.81 -13.75
C ASP A 238 -4.08 -6.49 -13.71
N GLY A 239 -3.82 -7.33 -12.71
CA GLY A 239 -2.58 -8.08 -12.59
C GLY A 239 -1.36 -7.24 -12.24
N GLU A 240 -1.54 -5.98 -11.79
CA GLU A 240 -0.44 -5.18 -11.26
C GLU A 240 0.15 -5.90 -10.05
N THR A 241 1.46 -6.14 -10.09
CA THR A 241 2.18 -6.92 -9.09
C THR A 241 3.30 -6.10 -8.48
N ARG A 242 3.43 -6.17 -7.15
CA ARG A 242 4.54 -5.58 -6.40
C ARG A 242 5.07 -6.58 -5.38
N HIS A 243 6.37 -6.47 -5.12
CA HIS A 243 7.08 -7.36 -4.20
C HIS A 243 7.61 -6.55 -3.03
N TYR A 244 7.37 -7.03 -1.81
CA TYR A 244 7.80 -6.36 -0.58
C TYR A 244 8.51 -7.34 0.34
N ASN A 245 9.50 -6.86 1.08
CA ASN A 245 10.14 -7.65 2.12
C ASN A 245 9.49 -7.31 3.47
N ILE A 246 9.11 -8.35 4.21
CA ILE A 246 8.37 -8.24 5.46
C ILE A 246 9.04 -9.14 6.50
N GLY A 247 9.04 -8.69 7.76
CA GLY A 247 9.53 -9.47 8.89
C GLY A 247 8.56 -10.55 9.37
N GLN A 248 8.79 -11.06 10.57
CA GLN A 248 7.96 -12.12 11.15
C GLN A 248 6.66 -11.59 11.77
N LEU A 249 5.71 -11.26 10.90
CA LEU A 249 4.40 -10.72 11.30
C LEU A 249 3.34 -11.82 11.36
N SER A 250 2.24 -11.56 12.09
CA SER A 250 1.00 -12.33 11.91
C SER A 250 0.36 -12.00 10.56
N ILE A 251 -0.51 -12.88 10.04
CA ILE A 251 -1.23 -12.63 8.77
C ILE A 251 -2.03 -11.32 8.86
N GLN A 252 -2.66 -11.02 10.01
CA GLN A 252 -3.37 -9.76 10.25
C GLN A 252 -2.46 -8.53 10.15
N ARG A 253 -1.28 -8.57 10.77
CA ARG A 253 -0.35 -7.43 10.77
C ARG A 253 0.35 -7.27 9.43
N ALA A 254 0.64 -8.38 8.75
CA ALA A 254 1.13 -8.38 7.37
C ALA A 254 0.09 -7.78 6.42
N ALA A 255 -1.19 -8.11 6.57
CA ALA A 255 -2.28 -7.54 5.78
C ALA A 255 -2.35 -6.02 5.89
N LEU A 256 -2.27 -5.46 7.10
CA LEU A 256 -2.24 -4.01 7.31
C LEU A 256 -1.03 -3.35 6.66
N CYS A 257 0.16 -3.93 6.84
CA CYS A 257 1.39 -3.45 6.22
C CYS A 257 1.29 -3.46 4.68
N ILE A 258 0.67 -4.49 4.11
CA ILE A 258 0.41 -4.58 2.68
C ILE A 258 -0.60 -3.53 2.21
N LEU A 259 -1.63 -3.23 3.00
CA LEU A 259 -2.55 -2.14 2.68
C LEU A 259 -1.84 -0.78 2.68
N GLU A 260 -0.95 -0.53 3.64
CA GLU A 260 -0.11 0.68 3.63
C GLU A 260 0.76 0.75 2.36
N TYR A 261 1.40 -0.35 1.98
CA TYR A 261 2.14 -0.43 0.71
C TYR A 261 1.24 -0.30 -0.52
N TYR A 262 0.01 -0.81 -0.47
CA TYR A 262 -0.97 -0.62 -1.54
C TYR A 262 -1.28 0.86 -1.73
N TYR A 263 -1.57 1.57 -0.64
CA TYR A 263 -1.89 2.98 -0.70
C TYR A 263 -0.70 3.86 -1.15
N ARG A 264 0.54 3.44 -0.85
CA ARG A 264 1.77 4.14 -1.21
C ARG A 264 2.27 3.86 -2.63
N ASP A 265 2.25 2.61 -3.07
CA ASP A 265 3.03 2.16 -4.24
C ASP A 265 2.16 1.70 -5.42
N PHE A 266 0.88 1.36 -5.19
CA PHE A 266 0.01 0.92 -6.29
C PHE A 266 -0.64 2.09 -7.02
N PRO A 267 -0.77 1.99 -8.36
CA PRO A 267 -1.52 2.96 -9.14
C PRO A 267 -3.03 2.83 -8.88
N VAL A 268 -3.77 3.93 -9.02
CA VAL A 268 -5.25 3.92 -8.91
C VAL A 268 -5.88 2.82 -9.75
N HIS A 269 -6.78 2.07 -9.10
CA HIS A 269 -7.57 1.06 -9.75
C HIS A 269 -8.51 1.72 -10.77
N ASN A 270 -8.40 1.33 -12.04
CA ASN A 270 -9.28 1.82 -13.10
C ASN A 270 -10.24 0.70 -13.55
N PRO A 271 -11.45 0.60 -12.98
CA PRO A 271 -12.41 -0.46 -13.34
C PRO A 271 -12.87 -0.36 -14.80
N ALA A 272 -12.83 0.85 -15.38
CA ALA A 272 -13.28 1.10 -16.74
C ALA A 272 -12.41 0.39 -17.80
N LEU A 273 -11.15 0.04 -17.49
CA LEU A 273 -10.31 -0.75 -18.39
C LEU A 273 -10.79 -2.21 -18.50
N LEU A 274 -11.32 -2.77 -17.42
CA LEU A 274 -11.84 -4.15 -17.38
C LEU A 274 -13.18 -4.26 -18.10
N THR A 275 -14.06 -3.29 -17.88
CA THR A 275 -15.34 -3.26 -18.59
C THR A 275 -15.09 -3.11 -20.10
N ALA A 276 -14.05 -2.39 -20.50
CA ALA A 276 -13.65 -2.29 -21.91
C ALA A 276 -13.22 -3.64 -22.50
N SER A 277 -12.43 -4.44 -21.78
CA SER A 277 -11.99 -5.75 -22.27
C SER A 277 -13.15 -6.75 -22.30
N LYS A 278 -14.02 -6.76 -21.27
CA LYS A 278 -15.25 -7.57 -21.23
C LYS A 278 -16.24 -7.21 -22.34
N GLN A 279 -16.43 -5.92 -22.63
CA GLN A 279 -17.29 -5.48 -23.72
C GLN A 279 -16.72 -5.87 -25.09
N ARG A 280 -15.39 -5.80 -25.27
CA ARG A 280 -14.71 -6.25 -26.49
C ARG A 280 -14.89 -7.76 -26.71
N SER A 281 -14.65 -8.57 -25.68
CA SER A 281 -14.86 -10.01 -25.77
C SER A 281 -16.33 -10.39 -26.00
N ALA A 282 -17.28 -9.71 -25.35
CA ALA A 282 -18.71 -9.94 -25.55
C ALA A 282 -19.18 -9.57 -26.96
N LYS A 283 -18.69 -8.45 -27.53
CA LYS A 283 -18.98 -8.07 -28.93
C LYS A 283 -18.45 -9.11 -29.92
N HIS A 284 -17.25 -9.62 -29.69
CA HIS A 284 -16.69 -10.67 -30.54
C HIS A 284 -17.51 -11.98 -30.44
N LEU A 285 -18.00 -12.33 -29.24
CA LEU A 285 -18.87 -13.49 -29.06
C LEU A 285 -20.24 -13.31 -29.72
N ALA A 286 -20.80 -12.08 -29.68
CA ALA A 286 -22.09 -11.74 -30.29
C ALA A 286 -22.02 -11.58 -31.82
N GLY A 287 -20.86 -11.24 -32.38
CA GLY A 287 -20.60 -11.22 -33.82
C GLY A 287 -20.60 -12.61 -34.48
N LEU A 288 -20.62 -13.68 -33.67
CA LEU A 288 -20.77 -15.06 -34.11
C LEU A 288 -22.21 -15.36 -34.53
N LYS A 289 -22.68 -14.81 -35.66
CA LYS A 289 -23.92 -15.27 -36.30
C LYS A 289 -23.68 -16.63 -36.95
N VAL A 290 -24.15 -17.69 -36.29
CA VAL A 290 -24.25 -19.03 -36.87
C VAL A 290 -25.39 -19.00 -37.88
N TYR A 291 -25.07 -18.89 -39.16
CA TYR A 291 -26.02 -19.21 -40.21
C TYR A 291 -26.17 -20.73 -40.25
N ASN A 292 -27.30 -21.25 -39.77
CA ASN A 292 -27.70 -22.61 -40.08
C ASN A 292 -28.07 -22.63 -41.56
N VAL A 293 -27.11 -23.03 -42.39
CA VAL A 293 -27.40 -23.51 -43.74
C VAL A 293 -27.83 -24.96 -43.55
N ASP A 294 -29.11 -25.19 -43.83
CA ASP A 294 -29.85 -26.46 -43.88
C ASP A 294 -30.94 -26.59 -42.80
N GLY A 295 -32.16 -26.28 -43.23
CA GLY A 295 -33.36 -26.65 -42.50
C GLY A 295 -33.61 -28.15 -42.64
N GLN A 296 -33.10 -28.97 -41.72
CA GLN A 296 -33.82 -30.16 -41.26
C GLN A 296 -33.16 -30.77 -40.00
N SER A 297 -34.02 -31.02 -39.01
CA SER A 297 -33.91 -32.05 -37.96
C SER A 297 -32.93 -31.87 -36.79
N PHE A 298 -33.51 -32.13 -35.61
CA PHE A 298 -32.86 -32.32 -34.32
C PHE A 298 -31.67 -33.29 -34.42
N SER A 299 -30.46 -32.79 -34.16
CA SER A 299 -29.32 -33.64 -33.82
C SER A 299 -28.34 -32.85 -32.97
N THR A 300 -28.26 -33.22 -31.69
CA THR A 300 -27.13 -32.92 -30.80
C THR A 300 -25.85 -33.46 -31.43
N ARG A 301 -25.12 -32.64 -32.18
CA ARG A 301 -23.76 -32.94 -32.64
C ARG A 301 -22.71 -32.19 -31.80
N PRO A 302 -21.60 -32.86 -31.41
CA PRO A 302 -20.56 -32.26 -30.61
C PRO A 302 -19.84 -31.17 -31.42
N MET A 303 -19.58 -30.05 -30.74
CA MET A 303 -18.82 -28.90 -31.21
C MET A 303 -17.52 -29.35 -31.91
N GLY A 304 -17.51 -29.39 -33.25
CA GLY A 304 -16.39 -29.91 -34.02
C GLY A 304 -15.12 -29.03 -33.96
N PRO A 305 -13.96 -29.52 -34.43
CA PRO A 305 -12.65 -28.84 -34.38
C PRO A 305 -12.58 -27.51 -35.15
N ALA A 306 -13.62 -27.14 -35.89
CA ALA A 306 -13.76 -25.81 -36.49
C ALA A 306 -14.09 -24.73 -35.45
N ALA A 307 -14.77 -25.08 -34.37
CA ALA A 307 -15.06 -24.16 -33.27
C ALA A 307 -13.80 -23.88 -32.42
N SER A 308 -12.90 -24.85 -32.26
CA SER A 308 -11.61 -24.62 -31.60
C SER A 308 -10.70 -23.73 -32.44
N LYS A 309 -10.56 -23.99 -33.76
CA LYS A 309 -9.81 -23.10 -34.67
C LYS A 309 -10.37 -21.67 -34.74
N ARG A 310 -11.69 -21.49 -34.66
CA ARG A 310 -12.33 -20.16 -34.65
C ARG A 310 -12.23 -19.46 -33.29
N LYS A 311 -12.22 -20.20 -32.18
CA LYS A 311 -11.93 -19.67 -30.84
C LYS A 311 -10.48 -19.17 -30.73
N ASP A 312 -9.55 -19.83 -31.40
CA ASP A 312 -8.15 -19.37 -31.49
C ASP A 312 -8.04 -18.09 -32.34
N SER A 313 -8.85 -17.96 -33.41
CA SER A 313 -8.96 -16.72 -34.20
C SER A 313 -9.48 -15.53 -33.37
N ALA A 314 -10.49 -15.77 -32.54
CA ALA A 314 -11.07 -14.76 -31.64
C ALA A 314 -10.06 -14.20 -30.64
N HIS A 315 -9.21 -15.09 -30.08
CA HIS A 315 -8.14 -14.69 -29.18
C HIS A 315 -7.08 -13.83 -29.91
N ASN A 316 -6.81 -14.14 -31.18
CA ASN A 316 -5.88 -13.37 -31.99
C ASN A 316 -6.41 -11.95 -32.26
N GLU A 317 -7.71 -11.79 -32.54
CA GLU A 317 -8.34 -10.48 -32.73
C GLU A 317 -8.28 -9.59 -31.48
N LEU A 318 -8.54 -10.15 -30.28
CA LEU A 318 -8.40 -9.41 -29.02
C LEU A 318 -6.98 -8.88 -28.81
N TYR A 319 -5.97 -9.68 -29.14
CA TYR A 319 -4.57 -9.27 -29.07
C TYR A 319 -4.27 -8.08 -30.01
N TYR A 320 -4.79 -8.11 -31.26
CA TYR A 320 -4.62 -6.99 -32.19
C TYR A 320 -5.35 -5.73 -31.72
N GLU A 321 -6.55 -5.85 -31.14
CA GLU A 321 -7.26 -4.71 -30.56
C GLU A 321 -6.52 -4.07 -29.38
N GLU A 322 -5.88 -4.88 -28.53
CA GLU A 322 -5.02 -4.42 -27.44
C GLU A 322 -3.78 -3.70 -28.00
N ALA A 323 -3.11 -4.29 -28.99
CA ALA A 323 -1.97 -3.66 -29.65
C ALA A 323 -2.34 -2.32 -30.31
N ASP A 324 -3.51 -2.24 -30.96
CA ASP A 324 -4.04 -1.02 -31.54
C ASP A 324 -4.42 0.02 -30.48
N TYR A 325 -4.97 -0.42 -29.36
CA TYR A 325 -5.21 0.44 -28.20
C TYR A 325 -3.89 1.04 -27.67
N GLU A 326 -2.86 0.21 -27.44
CA GLU A 326 -1.55 0.71 -27.01
C GLU A 326 -0.94 1.67 -28.02
N ARG A 327 -1.10 1.40 -29.33
CA ARG A 327 -0.65 2.29 -30.40
C ARG A 327 -1.37 3.64 -30.34
N ARG A 328 -2.69 3.65 -30.09
CA ARG A 328 -3.47 4.88 -29.88
C ARG A 328 -2.96 5.63 -28.65
N VAL A 329 -2.74 4.95 -27.52
CA VAL A 329 -2.21 5.56 -26.29
C VAL A 329 -0.83 6.18 -26.53
N ARG A 330 0.10 5.46 -27.17
CA ARG A 330 1.44 5.98 -27.52
C ARG A 330 1.37 7.19 -28.45
N LYS A 331 0.48 7.17 -29.46
CA LYS A 331 0.25 8.30 -30.36
C LYS A 331 -0.29 9.53 -29.63
N ARG A 332 -1.23 9.35 -28.69
CA ARG A 332 -1.77 10.45 -27.88
C ARG A 332 -0.75 10.99 -26.89
N ARG A 333 0.03 10.10 -26.24
CA ARG A 333 1.14 10.46 -25.36
C ARG A 333 2.16 11.35 -26.07
N ALA A 334 2.61 10.95 -27.26
CA ALA A 334 3.57 11.74 -28.03
C ALA A 334 3.03 13.14 -28.36
N ARG A 335 1.76 13.24 -28.78
CA ARG A 335 1.12 14.54 -29.05
C ARG A 335 1.00 15.42 -27.81
N LEU A 336 0.68 14.81 -26.67
CA LEU A 336 0.59 15.52 -25.39
C LEU A 336 1.96 16.06 -24.95
N VAL A 337 3.01 15.25 -25.07
CA VAL A 337 4.39 15.67 -24.74
C VAL A 337 4.78 16.89 -25.56
N VAL A 338 4.58 16.85 -26.88
CA VAL A 338 4.92 17.97 -27.77
C VAL A 338 4.11 19.23 -27.42
N ALA A 339 2.78 19.11 -27.26
CA ALA A 339 1.93 20.26 -26.94
C ALA A 339 2.30 20.92 -25.60
N VAL A 340 2.69 20.13 -24.60
CA VAL A 340 3.11 20.66 -23.30
C VAL A 340 4.51 21.26 -23.37
N GLU A 341 5.44 20.67 -24.12
CA GLU A 341 6.76 21.27 -24.35
C GLU A 341 6.62 22.64 -25.05
N GLU A 342 5.81 22.73 -26.10
CA GLU A 342 5.53 23.99 -26.82
C GLU A 342 4.92 25.04 -25.87
N ALA A 343 3.91 24.67 -25.10
CA ALA A 343 3.28 25.52 -24.09
C ALA A 343 4.29 26.09 -23.07
N PHE A 344 5.15 25.25 -22.50
CA PHE A 344 6.16 25.73 -21.54
C PHE A 344 7.24 26.59 -22.22
N THR A 345 7.57 26.35 -23.49
CA THR A 345 8.44 27.28 -24.24
C THR A 345 7.78 28.64 -24.46
N HIS A 346 6.46 28.67 -24.65
CA HIS A 346 5.69 29.92 -24.77
C HIS A 346 5.73 30.72 -23.46
N VAL A 347 5.51 30.09 -22.31
CA VAL A 347 5.63 30.75 -21.00
C VAL A 347 7.04 31.29 -20.75
N ARG A 348 8.08 30.53 -21.12
CA ARG A 348 9.48 30.99 -20.97
C ARG A 348 9.81 32.18 -21.86
N ARG A 349 9.20 32.28 -23.05
CA ARG A 349 9.35 33.45 -23.93
C ARG A 349 8.64 34.66 -23.33
N MET A 350 7.39 34.49 -22.90
CA MET A 350 6.64 35.55 -22.21
C MET A 350 7.38 36.06 -20.98
N LYS A 351 7.90 35.18 -20.12
CA LYS A 351 8.70 35.57 -18.95
C LYS A 351 9.95 36.39 -19.33
N LYS A 352 10.60 36.07 -20.45
CA LYS A 352 11.76 36.81 -20.95
C LYS A 352 11.36 38.18 -21.51
N GLU A 353 10.18 38.29 -22.12
CA GLU A 353 9.60 39.55 -22.57
C GLU A 353 9.16 40.43 -21.38
N ASP A 354 8.60 39.83 -20.33
CA ASP A 354 8.20 40.48 -19.09
C ASP A 354 9.40 41.02 -18.30
N GLU A 355 10.54 40.32 -18.31
CA GLU A 355 11.82 40.82 -17.76
C GLU A 355 12.33 42.10 -18.45
N GLN A 356 11.84 42.36 -19.66
CA GLN A 356 12.15 43.55 -20.46
C GLN A 356 11.04 44.63 -20.39
N ALA A 357 9.90 44.33 -19.76
CA ALA A 357 8.72 45.19 -19.69
C ALA A 357 8.66 46.04 -18.41
N THR A 358 7.82 47.08 -18.42
CA THR A 358 7.58 47.96 -17.26
C THR A 358 6.80 47.26 -16.15
N PRO A 359 7.01 47.59 -14.85
CA PRO A 359 6.47 46.84 -13.70
C PRO A 359 4.93 46.79 -13.58
N SER A 360 4.20 47.54 -14.40
CA SER A 360 2.73 47.51 -14.47
C SER A 360 2.15 46.38 -15.34
N ASP A 361 2.99 45.68 -16.13
CA ASP A 361 2.59 44.60 -17.06
C ASP A 361 3.00 43.19 -16.59
N ILE A 362 3.45 43.04 -15.34
CA ILE A 362 3.87 41.73 -14.81
C ILE A 362 2.62 40.86 -14.59
N MET A 363 2.41 39.91 -15.50
CA MET A 363 1.33 38.94 -15.44
C MET A 363 1.49 38.00 -14.23
N ASP A 364 0.40 37.76 -13.49
CA ASP A 364 0.41 36.77 -12.41
C ASP A 364 0.69 35.37 -12.98
N VAL A 365 1.52 34.57 -12.29
CA VAL A 365 1.90 33.22 -12.75
C VAL A 365 0.68 32.33 -12.94
N ARG A 366 -0.39 32.59 -12.18
CA ARG A 366 -1.67 31.90 -12.31
C ARG A 366 -2.43 32.32 -13.58
N GLU A 367 -2.34 33.58 -13.98
CA GLU A 367 -2.91 34.08 -15.24
C GLU A 367 -2.15 33.54 -16.45
N ALA A 368 -0.83 33.47 -16.38
CA ALA A 368 0.00 32.80 -17.39
C ALA A 368 -0.36 31.31 -17.54
N ALA A 369 -0.64 30.61 -16.43
CA ALA A 369 -1.11 29.22 -16.47
C ALA A 369 -2.46 29.09 -17.19
N LEU A 370 -3.41 30.00 -16.93
CA LEU A 370 -4.72 30.02 -17.59
C LEU A 370 -4.61 30.35 -19.08
N ALA A 371 -3.73 31.27 -19.47
CA ALA A 371 -3.52 31.66 -20.86
C ALA A 371 -2.92 30.53 -21.72
N VAL A 372 -2.01 29.74 -21.14
CA VAL A 372 -1.32 28.67 -21.86
C VAL A 372 -2.09 27.35 -21.87
N PHE A 373 -2.96 27.11 -20.89
CA PHE A 373 -3.73 25.87 -20.77
C PHE A 373 -4.51 25.45 -22.04
N PRO A 374 -5.23 26.34 -22.77
CA PRO A 374 -5.98 25.98 -23.98
C PRO A 374 -5.12 25.32 -25.06
N SER A 375 -3.83 25.69 -25.18
CA SER A 375 -2.90 25.13 -26.17
C SER A 375 -2.60 23.64 -25.96
N MET A 376 -2.67 23.16 -24.70
CA MET A 376 -2.42 21.76 -24.34
C MET A 376 -3.69 20.98 -23.96
N ALA A 377 -4.78 21.67 -23.60
CA ALA A 377 -6.00 21.09 -23.05
C ALA A 377 -6.57 19.96 -23.93
N ARG A 378 -6.69 20.20 -25.25
CA ARG A 378 -7.24 19.21 -26.19
C ARG A 378 -6.37 17.95 -26.27
N ALA A 379 -5.06 18.10 -26.25
CA ALA A 379 -4.14 16.96 -26.27
C ALA A 379 -4.24 16.15 -24.98
N LEU A 380 -4.36 16.83 -23.83
CA LEU A 380 -4.48 16.23 -22.51
C LEU A 380 -5.81 15.49 -22.34
N GLN A 381 -6.94 16.13 -22.62
CA GLN A 381 -8.26 15.51 -22.58
C GLN A 381 -8.33 14.26 -23.44
N LYS A 382 -7.78 14.32 -24.66
CA LYS A 382 -7.81 13.18 -25.59
C LYS A 382 -6.94 12.03 -25.10
N TYR A 383 -5.83 12.32 -24.44
CA TYR A 383 -5.02 11.32 -23.75
C TYR A 383 -5.81 10.70 -22.59
N LEU A 384 -6.34 11.53 -21.68
CA LEU A 384 -7.09 11.09 -20.50
C LEU A 384 -8.33 10.24 -20.87
N ARG A 385 -9.13 10.65 -21.87
CA ARG A 385 -10.24 9.85 -22.39
C ARG A 385 -9.78 8.52 -22.98
N THR A 386 -8.69 8.52 -23.74
CA THR A 386 -8.16 7.26 -24.31
C THR A 386 -7.74 6.32 -23.19
N THR A 387 -7.11 6.83 -22.13
CA THR A 387 -6.72 6.04 -20.94
C THR A 387 -7.86 5.80 -19.94
N ARG A 388 -9.06 6.32 -20.20
CA ARG A 388 -10.23 6.31 -19.30
C ARG A 388 -9.96 6.87 -17.90
N ARG A 389 -9.17 7.95 -17.81
CA ARG A 389 -8.76 8.63 -16.55
C ARG A 389 -9.36 10.02 -16.37
N GLN A 390 -10.34 10.40 -17.19
CA GLN A 390 -10.97 11.72 -17.11
C GLN A 390 -11.59 12.00 -15.74
N HIS A 391 -12.19 10.98 -15.11
CA HIS A 391 -12.79 11.14 -13.78
C HIS A 391 -11.75 11.51 -12.73
N CYS A 392 -10.49 11.07 -12.86
CA CYS A 392 -9.42 11.29 -11.89
C CYS A 392 -8.91 12.75 -11.84
N HIS A 393 -9.12 13.55 -12.89
CA HIS A 393 -8.52 14.88 -13.01
C HIS A 393 -9.56 15.92 -13.44
N SER A 394 -9.91 16.85 -12.55
CA SER A 394 -10.71 18.03 -12.89
C SER A 394 -9.87 19.10 -13.58
N MET A 395 -10.52 19.96 -14.38
CA MET A 395 -9.87 21.11 -15.02
C MET A 395 -9.17 22.00 -14.00
N GLU A 396 -9.83 22.31 -12.88
CA GLU A 396 -9.29 23.13 -11.78
C GLU A 396 -8.03 22.51 -11.16
N SER A 397 -8.04 21.20 -10.91
CA SER A 397 -6.87 20.49 -10.35
C SER A 397 -5.67 20.55 -11.30
N ILE A 398 -5.92 20.45 -12.61
CA ILE A 398 -4.87 20.52 -13.63
C ILE A 398 -4.32 21.94 -13.74
N GLN A 399 -5.18 22.97 -13.75
CA GLN A 399 -4.75 24.36 -13.77
C GLN A 399 -3.97 24.75 -12.51
N LYS A 400 -4.42 24.28 -11.33
CA LYS A 400 -3.70 24.47 -10.07
C LYS A 400 -2.32 23.81 -10.10
N HIS A 401 -2.22 22.59 -10.64
CA HIS A 401 -0.94 21.90 -10.80
C HIS A 401 -0.03 22.61 -11.82
N LEU A 402 -0.59 23.10 -12.93
CA LEU A 402 0.16 23.87 -13.93
C LEU A 402 0.72 25.16 -13.32
N ALA A 403 -0.10 25.93 -12.60
CA ALA A 403 0.34 27.12 -11.88
C ALA A 403 1.46 26.78 -10.87
N PHE A 404 1.30 25.70 -10.09
CA PHE A 404 2.34 25.23 -9.17
C PHE A 404 3.65 24.87 -9.90
N CYS A 405 3.58 24.21 -11.06
CA CYS A 405 4.76 23.91 -11.87
C CYS A 405 5.45 25.17 -12.40
N LEU A 406 4.68 26.19 -12.83
CA LEU A 406 5.22 27.45 -13.33
C LEU A 406 5.87 28.28 -12.22
N VAL A 407 5.23 28.40 -11.05
CA VAL A 407 5.78 29.11 -9.87
C VAL A 407 7.14 28.54 -9.47
N ASN A 408 7.28 27.21 -9.49
CA ASN A 408 8.52 26.53 -9.09
C ASN A 408 9.52 26.32 -10.23
N ASN A 409 9.31 26.91 -11.42
CA ASN A 409 10.14 26.72 -12.62
C ASN A 409 10.40 25.24 -12.98
N MET A 410 9.40 24.38 -12.77
CA MET A 410 9.49 22.95 -13.03
C MET A 410 9.55 22.66 -14.54
N SER A 411 10.12 21.50 -14.89
CA SER A 411 10.17 21.08 -16.30
C SER A 411 8.80 20.63 -16.84
N PRO A 412 8.56 20.70 -18.16
CA PRO A 412 7.32 20.20 -18.77
C PRO A 412 7.08 18.72 -18.46
N LYS A 413 8.18 17.94 -18.33
CA LYS A 413 8.14 16.52 -17.97
C LYS A 413 7.61 16.29 -16.55
N ALA A 414 7.92 17.18 -15.61
CA ALA A 414 7.45 17.07 -14.23
C ALA A 414 5.93 17.31 -14.14
N PHE A 415 5.41 18.27 -14.90
CA PHE A 415 3.95 18.46 -15.03
C PHE A 415 3.27 17.22 -15.64
N LEU A 416 3.89 16.63 -16.69
CA LEU A 416 3.34 15.45 -17.35
C LEU A 416 3.38 14.18 -16.49
N GLU A 417 4.28 14.09 -15.52
CA GLU A 417 4.44 12.91 -14.67
C GLU A 417 3.12 12.56 -13.95
N ALA A 418 2.40 13.56 -13.45
CA ALA A 418 1.12 13.41 -12.77
C ALA A 418 0.00 12.77 -13.62
N TYR A 419 0.13 12.81 -14.95
CA TYR A 419 -0.88 12.29 -15.89
C TYR A 419 -0.42 11.03 -16.62
N LEU A 420 0.87 10.98 -16.99
CA LEU A 420 1.44 9.87 -17.76
C LEU A 420 1.72 8.65 -16.90
N VAL A 421 2.14 8.87 -15.64
CA VAL A 421 2.41 7.81 -14.68
C VAL A 421 1.30 7.88 -13.63
N PRO A 422 0.44 6.84 -13.51
CA PRO A 422 -0.51 6.82 -12.40
C PRO A 422 0.26 6.82 -11.08
N GLY A 423 0.08 7.87 -10.28
CA GLY A 423 0.68 7.93 -8.96
C GLY A 423 -0.05 7.06 -7.93
N PRO A 424 0.44 7.04 -6.68
CA PRO A 424 -0.21 6.38 -5.56
C PRO A 424 -1.69 6.68 -5.48
N THR A 425 -2.48 5.69 -5.05
CA THR A 425 -3.92 5.86 -4.78
C THR A 425 -4.22 7.08 -3.88
N LEU A 426 -3.36 7.37 -2.90
CA LEU A 426 -3.49 8.50 -1.98
C LEU A 426 -3.41 9.89 -2.64
N GLN A 427 -2.88 10.00 -3.86
CA GLN A 427 -2.80 11.29 -4.55
C GLN A 427 -4.17 11.81 -5.02
N TYR A 428 -5.17 10.94 -5.06
CA TYR A 428 -6.50 11.25 -5.51
C TYR A 428 -7.41 11.50 -4.30
N GLY A 429 -8.52 12.24 -4.48
CA GLY A 429 -9.40 12.60 -3.36
C GLY A 429 -9.95 11.38 -2.60
N PRO A 430 -10.29 11.53 -1.30
CA PRO A 430 -10.73 10.43 -0.43
C PRO A 430 -11.89 9.61 -1.01
N GLU A 431 -12.87 10.27 -1.63
CA GLU A 431 -14.00 9.63 -2.30
C GLU A 431 -13.61 8.62 -3.39
N ARG A 432 -12.37 8.68 -3.88
CA ARG A 432 -11.88 7.89 -5.03
C ARG A 432 -11.02 6.70 -4.65
N TRP A 433 -10.56 6.63 -3.40
CA TRP A 433 -9.73 5.52 -2.90
C TRP A 433 -10.22 4.92 -1.58
N MET A 434 -11.20 5.54 -0.91
CA MET A 434 -11.83 4.98 0.28
C MET A 434 -12.69 3.77 -0.11
N ALA A 435 -12.00 2.63 -0.22
CA ALA A 435 -12.58 1.33 0.04
C ALA A 435 -13.00 1.33 1.51
N ASP A 436 -14.26 1.69 1.78
CA ASP A 436 -14.75 1.89 3.15
C ASP A 436 -14.47 0.69 4.07
N GLN A 437 -14.32 -0.53 3.52
CA GLN A 437 -13.94 -1.71 4.30
C GLN A 437 -13.09 -2.72 3.51
N TRP A 438 -11.92 -3.07 4.05
CA TRP A 438 -11.12 -4.22 3.59
C TRP A 438 -11.43 -5.45 4.43
N THR A 439 -11.68 -6.58 3.77
CA THR A 439 -11.91 -7.87 4.44
C THR A 439 -10.76 -8.84 4.16
N LEU A 440 -10.16 -9.36 5.23
CA LEU A 440 -9.06 -10.31 5.16
C LEU A 440 -9.60 -11.74 5.13
N VAL A 441 -9.30 -12.44 4.04
CA VAL A 441 -9.68 -13.84 3.79
C VAL A 441 -8.41 -14.68 3.72
N SER A 442 -8.28 -15.65 4.61
CA SER A 442 -7.13 -16.55 4.69
C SER A 442 -7.64 -17.94 5.06
N GLU A 443 -7.08 -19.00 4.46
CA GLU A 443 -7.36 -20.38 4.86
C GLU A 443 -6.75 -20.70 6.23
N ALA A 444 -5.54 -20.18 6.49
CA ALA A 444 -4.89 -20.27 7.78
C ALA A 444 -5.50 -19.28 8.78
N SER A 445 -5.45 -19.61 10.07
CA SER A 445 -5.92 -18.71 11.13
C SER A 445 -5.20 -17.37 11.06
N VAL A 446 -5.95 -16.28 11.02
CA VAL A 446 -5.38 -14.95 10.73
C VAL A 446 -4.40 -14.47 11.82
N THR A 447 -4.49 -15.05 13.02
CA THR A 447 -3.61 -14.76 14.16
C THR A 447 -2.28 -15.52 14.11
N THR A 448 -2.11 -16.52 13.24
CA THR A 448 -0.81 -17.21 13.13
C THR A 448 0.24 -16.34 12.45
N GLY A 449 1.50 -16.57 12.83
CA GLY A 449 2.66 -16.01 12.15
C GLY A 449 2.70 -16.43 10.67
N LEU A 450 3.24 -15.55 9.84
CA LEU A 450 3.47 -15.80 8.42
C LEU A 450 4.35 -17.04 8.24
N LYS A 451 3.97 -17.93 7.32
CA LYS A 451 4.76 -19.11 6.94
C LYS A 451 5.10 -19.06 5.46
N GLN A 452 6.14 -19.76 5.06
CA GLN A 452 6.45 -19.95 3.65
C GLN A 452 5.28 -20.63 2.93
N GLY A 453 4.88 -20.09 1.77
CA GLY A 453 3.76 -20.60 0.99
C GLY A 453 2.38 -20.19 1.54
N THR A 454 2.31 -19.26 2.50
CA THR A 454 1.02 -18.72 2.94
C THR A 454 0.43 -17.87 1.82
N GLU A 455 -0.84 -18.09 1.52
CA GLU A 455 -1.62 -17.30 0.58
C GLU A 455 -2.84 -16.72 1.29
N PHE A 456 -3.12 -15.44 1.07
CA PHE A 456 -4.30 -14.78 1.61
C PHE A 456 -4.78 -13.68 0.68
N LEU A 457 -6.04 -13.28 0.86
CA LEU A 457 -6.73 -12.31 0.02
C LEU A 457 -7.22 -11.14 0.88
N LEU A 458 -6.99 -9.93 0.39
CA LEU A 458 -7.60 -8.72 0.90
C LEU A 458 -8.69 -8.32 -0.08
N LYS A 459 -9.95 -8.46 0.32
CA LYS A 459 -11.11 -8.12 -0.52
C LYS A 459 -11.59 -6.72 -0.21
N CYS A 460 -11.72 -5.93 -1.27
CA CYS A 460 -12.43 -4.67 -1.34
C CYS A 460 -13.73 -4.90 -2.14
N LEU A 461 -14.66 -3.94 -2.14
CA LEU A 461 -15.93 -4.03 -2.87
C LEU A 461 -15.73 -4.35 -4.37
N ASP A 462 -14.78 -3.68 -5.03
CA ASP A 462 -14.60 -3.77 -6.48
C ASP A 462 -13.53 -4.79 -6.93
N PHE A 463 -12.54 -5.08 -6.08
CA PHE A 463 -11.40 -5.92 -6.42
C PHE A 463 -10.78 -6.58 -5.19
N SER A 464 -9.82 -7.47 -5.40
CA SER A 464 -9.06 -8.11 -4.33
C SER A 464 -7.55 -8.02 -4.57
N LEU A 465 -6.78 -7.98 -3.49
CA LEU A 465 -5.34 -8.18 -3.51
C LEU A 465 -5.05 -9.62 -3.11
N ALA A 466 -4.51 -10.40 -4.03
CA ALA A 466 -3.99 -11.73 -3.77
C ALA A 466 -2.55 -11.60 -3.29
N VAL A 467 -2.26 -12.17 -2.13
CA VAL A 467 -0.96 -12.10 -1.49
C VAL A 467 -0.36 -13.49 -1.42
N THR A 468 0.87 -13.64 -1.91
CA THR A 468 1.64 -14.89 -1.85
C THR A 468 2.96 -14.66 -1.13
N VAL A 469 3.26 -15.53 -0.16
CA VAL A 469 4.43 -15.39 0.71
C VAL A 469 5.52 -16.39 0.36
N LYS A 470 6.75 -15.90 0.16
CA LYS A 470 7.95 -16.72 -0.03
C LYS A 470 8.99 -16.40 1.04
N GLY A 471 9.71 -17.42 1.51
CA GLY A 471 10.84 -17.22 2.42
C GLY A 471 12.04 -16.61 1.67
N ILE A 472 12.73 -15.66 2.29
CA ILE A 472 14.00 -15.14 1.77
C ILE A 472 15.07 -16.23 1.96
N PRO A 473 15.82 -16.61 0.91
CA PRO A 473 16.84 -17.64 1.04
C PRO A 473 18.03 -17.16 1.87
N TYR A 474 18.75 -18.10 2.49
CA TYR A 474 20.02 -17.81 3.15
C TYR A 474 21.08 -17.44 2.10
N ILE A 475 21.55 -16.20 2.11
CA ILE A 475 22.56 -15.70 1.17
C ILE A 475 23.94 -15.96 1.77
N ARG A 476 24.71 -16.86 1.15
CA ARG A 476 26.12 -17.10 1.50
C ARG A 476 27.01 -16.34 0.51
N LEU A 477 27.69 -15.29 0.98
CA LEU A 477 28.71 -14.58 0.21
C LEU A 477 30.07 -15.23 0.48
N THR A 478 30.83 -15.51 -0.58
CA THR A 478 32.23 -15.93 -0.50
C THR A 478 33.08 -14.83 -1.12
N GLU A 479 34.11 -14.39 -0.41
CA GLU A 479 35.04 -13.36 -0.88
C GLU A 479 36.33 -14.04 -1.35
N GLU A 480 36.76 -13.69 -2.56
CA GLU A 480 38.05 -14.09 -3.11
C GLU A 480 38.86 -12.83 -3.39
N TYR A 481 40.00 -12.70 -2.70
CA TYR A 481 40.91 -11.58 -2.91
C TYR A 481 41.80 -11.86 -4.12
N VAL A 482 41.54 -11.18 -5.23
CA VAL A 482 42.37 -11.26 -6.43
C VAL A 482 43.57 -10.32 -6.28
N GLU A 483 44.77 -10.90 -6.21
CA GLU A 483 46.00 -10.13 -6.08
C GLU A 483 46.26 -9.30 -7.36
N PRO A 484 46.58 -7.99 -7.27
CA PRO A 484 46.70 -7.09 -8.43
C PRO A 484 47.81 -7.48 -9.42
N LYS A 485 48.72 -8.37 -9.03
CA LYS A 485 49.79 -8.92 -9.90
C LYS A 485 49.30 -10.02 -10.86
N SER A 486 48.12 -10.58 -10.63
CA SER A 486 47.53 -11.65 -11.46
C SER A 486 47.10 -11.18 -12.87
N HIS A 487 47.03 -9.87 -13.11
CA HIS A 487 46.69 -9.30 -14.42
C HIS A 487 47.89 -9.08 -15.35
N LYS A 488 49.07 -9.66 -15.05
CA LYS A 488 50.23 -9.60 -15.94
C LYS A 488 50.14 -10.67 -17.02
N PHE A 489 49.80 -10.27 -18.24
CA PHE A 489 49.86 -11.14 -19.42
C PHE A 489 51.31 -11.25 -19.89
N LEU A 490 51.86 -12.47 -19.94
CA LEU A 490 53.12 -12.74 -20.63
C LEU A 490 52.86 -12.82 -22.13
N LEU A 491 53.36 -11.83 -22.87
CA LEU A 491 53.34 -11.81 -24.34
C LEU A 491 54.48 -12.71 -24.82
N LEU A 492 54.20 -14.00 -25.04
CA LEU A 492 55.13 -14.91 -25.69
C LEU A 492 55.13 -14.61 -27.19
N LEU A 493 56.08 -13.81 -27.65
CA LEU A 493 56.37 -13.65 -29.08
C LEU A 493 57.02 -14.94 -29.56
N GLN A 494 56.27 -15.82 -30.25
CA GLN A 494 56.87 -16.88 -31.04
C GLN A 494 57.51 -16.25 -32.26
N SER A 495 58.85 -16.11 -32.23
CA SER A 495 59.65 -15.68 -33.37
C SER A 495 59.81 -16.83 -34.37
N GLU A 496 58.71 -17.26 -34.98
CA GLU A 496 58.77 -18.03 -36.23
C GLU A 496 58.72 -17.02 -37.39
N THR A 497 59.86 -16.39 -37.64
CA THR A 497 60.29 -15.80 -38.92
C THR A 497 61.75 -15.42 -38.75
N SER A 498 62.63 -16.40 -38.90
CA SER A 498 64.03 -16.15 -39.25
C SER A 498 64.07 -15.57 -40.68
N VAL A 499 64.90 -14.54 -40.84
CA VAL A 499 65.20 -13.77 -42.06
C VAL A 499 65.26 -14.61 -43.33
#